data_AF-A0A146MDD2-F1
#
_entry.id   AF-A0A146MDD2-F1
#
_cell.length_a   1.000
_cell.length_b   1.000
_cell.length_c   1.000
_cell.angle_alpha   90.00
_cell.angle_beta   90.00
_cell.angle_gamma   90.00
#
_symmetry.space_group_name_H-M   'P 1'
#
loop_
_entity.id
_entity.type
_entity.pdbx_description
1 polymer ?
#
loop_
_entity_poly.entity_id
_entity_poly.type
_entity_poly.pdbx_seq_one_letter_code
_entity_poly.pdbx_strand_id
1 'polypeptide(L)'
;PRQVMIIPVGPSFDEYALEIQDKLYKAGFMVEVDTDPGDTMNKKIRNAQLAQFNFILVVGEIEQGSGTVNVRTRDNVVHGEVPIATLIEKLAVLKNKRILAEDF
;
A
#
# COMPACT_ATOMS: atom_id res chain seq x y z
N PRO A 1 10.50 5.63 10.13
CA PRO A 1 9.05 5.85 9.89
C PRO A 1 8.48 4.74 9.00
N ARG A 2 7.41 4.07 9.43
CA ARG A 2 6.71 3.09 8.61
C ARG A 2 5.95 3.81 7.51
N GLN A 3 6.29 3.55 6.25
CA GLN A 3 5.77 4.35 5.13
C GLN A 3 4.58 3.66 4.49
N VAL A 4 4.71 2.38 4.12
CA VAL A 4 3.70 1.67 3.33
C VAL A 4 3.44 0.27 3.90
N MET A 5 2.17 -0.07 4.06
CA MET A 5 1.71 -1.44 4.32
C MET A 5 0.95 -1.93 3.08
N ILE A 6 1.25 -3.14 2.60
CA ILE A 6 0.52 -3.80 1.52
C ILE A 6 -0.35 -4.92 2.09
N ILE A 7 -1.62 -4.96 1.71
CA ILE A 7 -2.61 -5.92 2.17
C ILE A 7 -3.24 -6.61 0.96
N PRO A 8 -2.86 -7.85 0.65
CA PRO A 8 -3.58 -8.67 -0.31
C PRO A 8 -4.98 -9.02 0.21
N VAL A 9 -5.98 -9.02 -0.68
CA VAL A 9 -7.36 -9.41 -0.33
C VAL A 9 -7.50 -10.90 -0.05
N GLY A 10 -6.50 -11.70 -0.42
CA GLY A 10 -6.40 -13.12 -0.13
C GLY A 10 -5.09 -13.73 -0.64
N PRO A 11 -4.77 -14.99 -0.27
CA PRO A 11 -3.47 -15.61 -0.53
C PRO A 11 -3.08 -15.68 -2.01
N SER A 12 -4.06 -15.75 -2.91
CA SER A 12 -3.83 -15.76 -4.37
C SER A 12 -3.12 -14.49 -4.87
N PHE A 13 -3.12 -13.41 -4.08
CA PHE A 13 -2.54 -12.12 -4.44
C PHE A 13 -1.24 -11.81 -3.67
N ASP A 14 -0.75 -12.75 -2.86
CA ASP A 14 0.45 -12.56 -2.05
C ASP A 14 1.69 -12.36 -2.93
N GLU A 15 1.81 -13.10 -4.04
CA GLU A 15 2.92 -12.95 -4.98
C GLU A 15 2.95 -11.55 -5.61
N TYR A 16 1.78 -11.04 -6.00
CA TYR A 16 1.65 -9.68 -6.53
C TYR A 16 1.97 -8.61 -5.47
N ALA A 17 1.54 -8.84 -4.21
CA ALA A 17 1.88 -7.96 -3.09
C ALA A 17 3.39 -7.91 -2.84
N LEU A 18 4.08 -9.05 -2.90
CA LEU A 18 5.54 -9.15 -2.77
C LEU A 18 6.27 -8.50 -3.96
N GLU A 19 5.75 -8.63 -5.18
CA GLU A 19 6.30 -7.94 -6.35
C GLU A 19 6.25 -6.41 -6.18
N ILE A 20 5.12 -5.88 -5.69
CA ILE A 20 4.98 -4.45 -5.41
C ILE A 20 5.91 -4.01 -4.27
N GLN A 21 6.05 -4.83 -3.23
CA GLN A 21 7.00 -4.59 -2.15
C GLN A 21 8.41 -4.41 -2.70
N ASP A 22 8.88 -5.31 -3.56
CA ASP A 22 10.22 -5.25 -4.16
C ASP A 22 10.41 -3.97 -5.00
N LYS A 23 9.41 -3.60 -5.83
CA LYS A 23 9.43 -2.36 -6.61
C LYS A 23 9.56 -1.11 -5.74
N LEU A 24 8.76 -1.01 -4.68
CA LEU A 24 8.78 0.12 -3.75
C LEU A 24 10.05 0.13 -2.89
N TYR A 25 10.52 -1.04 -2.47
CA TYR A 25 11.77 -1.18 -1.72
C TYR A 25 12.97 -0.72 -2.54
N LYS A 26 13.06 -1.12 -3.82
CA LYS A 26 14.07 -0.64 -4.78
C LYS A 26 14.00 0.87 -5.01
N ALA A 27 12.82 1.47 -4.92
CA ALA A 27 12.64 2.92 -4.94
C ALA A 27 13.00 3.62 -3.61
N GLY A 28 13.45 2.87 -2.59
CA GLY A 28 13.94 3.41 -1.32
C GLY A 28 12.85 3.73 -0.30
N PHE A 29 11.73 3.00 -0.35
CA PHE A 29 10.65 3.07 0.64
C PHE A 29 10.71 1.90 1.63
N MET A 30 10.30 2.16 2.87
CA MET A 30 10.07 1.11 3.87
C MET A 30 8.67 0.53 3.68
N VAL A 31 8.61 -0.74 3.25
CA VAL A 31 7.37 -1.43 2.89
C VAL A 31 7.25 -2.77 3.60
N GLU A 32 6.12 -2.98 4.27
CA GLU A 32 5.73 -4.25 4.87
C GLU A 32 4.53 -4.84 4.11
N VAL A 33 4.40 -6.16 4.12
CA VAL A 33 3.26 -6.89 3.51
C VAL A 33 2.61 -7.74 4.59
N ASP A 34 1.28 -7.67 4.71
CA ASP A 34 0.50 -8.48 5.64
C ASP A 34 -0.22 -9.62 4.91
N THR A 35 0.45 -10.77 4.80
CA THR A 35 -0.08 -11.98 4.16
C THR A 35 -0.76 -12.93 5.16
N ASP A 36 -1.07 -12.51 6.40
CA ASP A 36 -1.64 -13.43 7.41
C ASP A 36 -3.02 -13.97 6.95
N PRO A 37 -3.18 -15.27 6.67
CA PRO A 37 -4.45 -15.80 6.20
C PRO A 37 -5.51 -15.89 7.30
N GLY A 38 -5.13 -15.74 8.58
CA GLY A 38 -6.04 -15.79 9.73
C GLY A 38 -6.81 -14.49 9.99
N ASP A 39 -6.34 -13.37 9.43
CA ASP A 39 -6.94 -12.05 9.62
C ASP A 39 -7.75 -11.60 8.41
N THR A 40 -8.95 -11.05 8.68
CA THR A 40 -9.75 -10.42 7.61
C THR A 40 -9.04 -9.16 7.09
N MET A 41 -9.24 -8.83 5.80
CA MET A 41 -8.69 -7.61 5.20
C MET A 41 -8.96 -6.35 6.06
N ASN A 42 -10.18 -6.20 6.59
CA ASN A 42 -10.53 -5.07 7.44
C ASN A 42 -9.75 -5.04 8.76
N LYS A 43 -9.45 -6.22 9.34
CA LYS A 43 -8.63 -6.32 10.55
C LYS A 43 -7.18 -5.92 10.25
N LYS A 44 -6.61 -6.38 9.13
CA LYS A 44 -5.27 -5.98 8.66
C LYS A 44 -5.17 -4.47 8.43
N ILE A 45 -6.17 -3.88 7.76
CA ILE A 45 -6.24 -2.42 7.54
C ILE A 45 -6.23 -1.68 8.88
N ARG A 46 -7.06 -2.12 9.84
CA ARG A 46 -7.08 -1.54 11.18
C ARG A 46 -5.74 -1.68 11.90
N ASN A 47 -5.09 -2.83 11.81
CA ASN A 47 -3.77 -3.06 12.41
C ASN A 47 -2.73 -2.11 11.81
N ALA A 48 -2.75 -1.90 10.50
CA ALA A 48 -1.86 -0.96 9.81
C ALA A 48 -2.10 0.50 10.23
N GLN A 49 -3.37 0.90 10.40
CA GLN A 49 -3.72 2.22 10.94
C GLN A 49 -3.20 2.41 12.37
N LEU A 50 -3.40 1.41 13.24
CA LEU A 50 -2.90 1.43 14.62
C LEU A 50 -1.37 1.45 14.68
N ALA A 51 -0.71 0.76 13.76
CA ALA A 51 0.74 0.77 13.60
C ALA A 51 1.28 2.05 12.92
N GLN A 52 0.39 3.01 12.61
CA GLN A 52 0.71 4.33 12.07
C GLN A 52 1.44 4.29 10.72
N PHE A 53 1.07 3.36 9.83
CA PHE A 53 1.49 3.42 8.43
C PHE A 53 0.84 4.63 7.74
N ASN A 54 1.62 5.38 6.98
CA ASN A 54 1.12 6.55 6.25
C ASN A 54 0.20 6.15 5.11
N PHE A 55 0.56 5.07 4.40
CA PHE A 55 -0.19 4.53 3.28
C PHE A 55 -0.46 3.04 3.48
N ILE A 56 -1.68 2.64 3.14
CA ILE A 56 -2.13 1.26 3.12
C ILE A 56 -2.56 0.95 1.69
N LEU A 57 -1.89 0.00 1.06
CA LEU A 57 -2.15 -0.41 -0.32
C LEU A 57 -2.91 -1.73 -0.28
N VAL A 58 -4.09 -1.77 -0.87
CA VAL A 58 -4.87 -3.00 -0.99
C VAL A 58 -4.73 -3.53 -2.41
N VAL A 59 -4.50 -4.84 -2.53
CA VAL A 59 -4.32 -5.51 -3.83
C VAL A 59 -5.17 -6.76 -3.94
N GLY A 60 -5.93 -6.87 -5.02
CA GLY A 60 -6.69 -8.06 -5.38
C GLY A 60 -6.69 -8.31 -6.87
N GLU A 61 -7.75 -8.95 -7.35
CA GLU A 61 -7.88 -9.38 -8.75
C GLU A 61 -7.84 -8.22 -9.73
N ILE A 62 -8.59 -7.16 -9.44
CA ILE A 62 -8.65 -5.97 -10.29
C ILE A 62 -7.27 -5.31 -10.36
N GLU A 63 -6.64 -5.12 -9.21
CA GLU A 63 -5.34 -4.46 -9.11
C GLU A 63 -4.23 -5.26 -9.80
N GLN A 64 -4.24 -6.58 -9.65
CA GLN A 64 -3.28 -7.47 -10.32
C GLN A 64 -3.48 -7.46 -11.83
N GLY A 65 -4.72 -7.52 -12.31
CA GLY A 65 -5.03 -7.48 -13.75
C GLY A 65 -4.65 -6.17 -14.42
N SER A 66 -4.72 -5.06 -13.68
CA SER A 66 -4.42 -3.71 -14.18
C SER A 66 -3.00 -3.21 -13.88
N GLY A 67 -2.21 -3.94 -13.07
CA GLY A 67 -0.88 -3.48 -12.63
C GLY A 67 -0.94 -2.24 -11.73
N THR A 68 -1.98 -2.16 -10.90
CA THR A 68 -2.32 -1.02 -10.05
C THR A 68 -2.39 -1.43 -8.57
N VAL A 69 -2.68 -0.48 -7.69
CA VAL A 69 -3.04 -0.73 -6.29
C VAL A 69 -4.17 0.19 -5.85
N ASN A 70 -4.96 -0.22 -4.86
CA ASN A 70 -5.92 0.66 -4.21
C ASN A 70 -5.23 1.39 -3.05
N VAL A 71 -5.10 2.72 -3.14
CA VAL A 71 -4.38 3.53 -2.14
C VAL A 71 -5.35 4.03 -1.08
N ARG A 72 -5.00 3.79 0.18
CA ARG A 72 -5.70 4.31 1.36
C ARG A 72 -4.74 5.05 2.28
N THR A 73 -5.23 6.10 2.92
CA THR A 73 -4.47 6.83 3.95
C THR A 73 -4.78 6.28 5.33
N ARG A 74 -3.92 6.65 6.29
CA ARG A 74 -4.11 6.35 7.71
C ARG A 74 -5.48 6.82 8.24
N ASP A 75 -5.99 7.95 7.72
CA ASP A 75 -7.24 8.56 8.16
C ASP A 75 -8.48 7.97 7.46
N ASN A 76 -8.32 6.78 6.85
CA ASN A 76 -9.35 6.01 6.17
C ASN A 76 -9.92 6.67 4.90
N VAL A 77 -9.17 7.61 4.30
CA VAL A 77 -9.51 8.16 2.99
C VAL A 77 -9.03 7.20 1.91
N VAL A 78 -9.91 6.87 0.97
CA VAL A 78 -9.62 5.99 -0.16
C VAL A 78 -9.37 6.87 -1.39
N HIS A 79 -8.16 6.83 -1.93
CA HIS A 79 -7.77 7.58 -3.13
C HIS A 79 -8.00 6.77 -4.42
N GLY A 80 -8.46 5.53 -4.28
CA GLY A 80 -8.81 4.66 -5.41
C GLY A 80 -7.61 3.97 -6.03
N GLU A 81 -7.80 3.52 -7.26
CA GLU A 81 -6.84 2.72 -8.01
C GLU A 81 -5.76 3.60 -8.64
N VAL A 82 -4.49 3.26 -8.40
CA VAL A 82 -3.32 4.00 -8.89
C VAL A 82 -2.32 3.02 -9.52
N PRO A 83 -1.82 3.28 -10.74
CA PRO A 83 -0.76 2.48 -11.34
C PRO A 83 0.52 2.47 -10.49
N ILE A 84 1.21 1.33 -10.41
CA ILE A 84 2.41 1.20 -9.56
C ILE A 84 3.49 2.24 -9.92
N ALA A 85 3.69 2.50 -11.21
CA ALA A 85 4.67 3.50 -11.67
C ALA A 85 4.33 4.90 -11.13
N THR A 86 3.07 5.33 -11.28
CA THR A 86 2.56 6.62 -10.79
C THR A 86 2.62 6.70 -9.26
N LEU A 87 2.34 5.60 -8.56
CA LEU A 87 2.45 5.54 -7.11
C LEU A 87 3.87 5.84 -6.64
N ILE A 88 4.90 5.24 -7.25
CA ILE A 88 6.30 5.46 -6.90
C ILE A 88 6.68 6.93 -7.05
N GLU A 89 6.27 7.56 -8.17
CA GLU A 89 6.51 8.98 -8.43
C GLU A 89 5.84 9.86 -7.36
N LYS A 90 4.56 9.62 -7.06
CA LYS A 90 3.81 10.35 -6.02
C LYS A 90 4.48 10.23 -4.65
N LEU A 91 4.84 9.01 -4.24
CA LEU A 91 5.51 8.77 -2.95
C LEU A 91 6.87 9.46 -2.88
N ALA A 92 7.61 9.53 -3.99
CA ALA A 92 8.91 10.21 -4.03
C ALA A 92 8.76 11.73 -3.83
N VAL A 93 7.73 12.33 -4.44
CA VAL A 93 7.41 13.76 -4.25
C VAL A 93 7.03 14.03 -2.78
N LEU A 94 6.20 13.19 -2.17
CA LEU A 94 5.76 13.35 -0.78
C LEU A 94 6.90 13.19 0.23
N LYS A 95 7.81 12.24 -0.02
CA LYS A 95 9.04 12.05 0.77
C LYS A 95 9.91 13.31 0.79
N ASN A 96 10.05 13.98 -0.35
CA ASN A 96 10.89 15.18 -0.49
C ASN A 96 10.23 16.43 0.12
N LYS A 97 8.89 16.50 0.16
CA LYS A 97 8.18 17.69 0.63
C LYS A 97 7.80 17.68 2.12
N ARG A 98 8.01 16.58 2.88
CA ARG A 98 7.47 16.42 4.26
C ARG A 98 5.98 16.81 4.35
N ILE A 99 5.20 16.41 3.34
CA ILE A 99 3.78 16.75 3.22
C ILE A 99 2.92 15.64 3.86
N LEU A 100 1.80 16.04 4.47
CA LEU A 100 0.81 15.14 5.08
C LEU A 100 -0.08 14.48 4.02
N ALA A 101 -0.74 13.37 4.38
CA ALA A 101 -1.49 12.49 3.48
C ALA A 101 -2.70 13.14 2.75
N GLU A 102 -2.97 14.42 2.97
CA GLU A 102 -4.10 15.16 2.40
C GLU A 102 -3.93 15.51 0.91
N ASP A 103 -2.70 15.44 0.39
CA ASP A 103 -2.35 15.86 -0.99
C ASP A 103 -2.31 14.71 -2.02
N PHE A 104 -2.93 13.55 -1.73
CA PHE A 104 -2.83 12.34 -2.57
C PHE A 104 -3.85 12.23 -3.70
#